data_AF-A0A9N9PNB8-F1
#
_entry.id   AF-A0A9N9PNB8-F1
#
_cell.length_a   1.000
_cell.length_b   1.000
_cell.length_c   1.000
_cell.angle_alpha   90.00
_cell.angle_beta   90.00
_cell.angle_gamma   90.00
#
_symmetry.space_group_name_H-M   'P 1'
#
loop_
_entity.id
_entity.type
_entity.pdbx_description
1 polymer ?
#
loop_
_entity_poly.entity_id
_entity_poly.type
_entity_poly.pdbx_seq_one_letter_code
_entity_poly.pdbx_strand_id
1 'polypeptide(L)'
;MFVKSLIAATLAGLASAAPLVARQETIDTVGIIAIHSTSPIHLSAVSENGLKFWVRKETATYCPTVVEQCPTGNTTQLVLSASSETVSLNTVVPGGQQAYIASDGSLSATQAHSGNIGTGTRTPFEYTPQAGPGRVGVVQFNNTEFTACPSAEDANVYQVFALGYSGYVAGEACINIALGTAIVESTPVWQYI
;
A
#
# COMPACT_ATOMS: atom_id res chain seq x y z
N MET A 1 -61.68 -53.72 19.86
CA MET A 1 -61.24 -53.93 18.46
C MET A 1 -60.60 -52.64 17.95
N PHE A 2 -59.33 -52.75 17.54
CA PHE A 2 -58.53 -51.88 16.64
C PHE A 2 -58.13 -50.43 17.02
N VAL A 3 -56.88 -50.36 17.52
CA VAL A 3 -55.77 -49.42 17.28
C VAL A 3 -55.98 -48.29 16.24
N LYS A 4 -55.52 -47.07 16.56
CA LYS A 4 -54.85 -46.15 15.63
C LYS A 4 -53.93 -45.16 16.37
N SER A 5 -52.63 -45.28 16.10
CA SER A 5 -51.53 -44.41 16.55
C SER A 5 -51.63 -42.99 15.99
N LEU A 6 -51.03 -42.02 16.67
CA LEU A 6 -50.37 -40.88 16.04
C LEU A 6 -49.27 -40.32 16.95
N ILE A 7 -48.04 -40.40 16.44
CA ILE A 7 -46.80 -39.83 16.96
C ILE A 7 -46.73 -38.37 16.46
N ALA A 8 -46.38 -37.43 17.33
CA ALA A 8 -45.88 -36.12 16.91
C ALA A 8 -44.87 -35.61 17.94
N ALA A 9 -43.61 -36.04 17.81
CA ALA A 9 -42.48 -35.45 18.53
C ALA A 9 -41.95 -34.27 17.70
N THR A 10 -42.23 -33.05 18.13
CA THR A 10 -41.70 -31.83 17.52
C THR A 10 -40.29 -31.56 18.05
N LEU A 11 -39.26 -31.96 17.30
CA LEU A 11 -37.90 -31.46 17.52
C LEU A 11 -37.83 -30.00 17.04
N ALA A 12 -37.84 -29.06 18.00
CA ALA A 12 -37.46 -27.69 17.74
C ALA A 12 -35.93 -27.63 17.55
N GLY A 13 -35.47 -27.64 16.31
CA GLY A 13 -34.08 -27.39 15.96
C GLY A 13 -33.71 -25.94 16.28
N LEU A 14 -32.93 -25.72 17.33
CA LEU A 14 -32.25 -24.46 17.59
C LEU A 14 -31.13 -24.31 16.56
N ALA A 15 -31.42 -23.64 15.44
CA ALA A 15 -30.37 -23.15 14.56
C ALA A 15 -29.67 -21.99 15.28
N SER A 16 -28.49 -22.26 15.85
CA SER A 16 -27.58 -21.24 16.35
C SER A 16 -27.15 -20.36 15.17
N ALA A 17 -27.85 -19.27 14.92
CA ALA A 17 -27.39 -18.23 14.01
C ALA A 17 -26.20 -17.54 14.69
N ALA A 18 -24.98 -18.04 14.43
CA ALA A 18 -23.78 -17.30 14.77
C ALA A 18 -23.87 -15.95 14.03
N PRO A 19 -23.66 -14.81 14.70
CA PRO A 19 -23.59 -13.54 14.00
C PRO A 19 -22.42 -13.63 13.02
N LEU A 20 -22.72 -13.55 11.72
CA LEU A 20 -21.73 -13.20 10.72
C LEU A 20 -21.32 -11.77 11.04
N VAL A 21 -20.23 -11.61 11.79
CA VAL A 21 -19.51 -10.33 11.80
C VAL A 21 -19.03 -10.16 10.37
N ALA A 22 -19.74 -9.35 9.59
CA ALA A 22 -19.20 -8.86 8.32
C ALA A 22 -17.84 -8.23 8.67
N ARG A 23 -16.75 -8.83 8.18
CA ARG A 23 -15.43 -8.22 8.30
C ARG A 23 -15.54 -6.91 7.55
N GLN A 24 -15.60 -5.80 8.28
CA GLN A 24 -15.65 -4.49 7.67
C GLN A 24 -14.32 -4.31 6.96
N GLU A 25 -14.37 -4.17 5.63
CA GLU A 25 -13.21 -3.84 4.81
C GLU A 25 -12.67 -2.50 5.30
N THR A 26 -11.50 -2.52 5.94
CA THR A 26 -10.83 -1.30 6.39
C THR A 26 -10.00 -0.77 5.22
N ILE A 27 -10.27 0.47 4.86
CA ILE A 27 -9.41 1.26 3.97
C ILE A 27 -8.53 2.09 4.89
N ASP A 28 -7.22 1.85 4.82
CA ASP A 28 -6.24 2.51 5.66
C ASP A 28 -5.50 3.56 4.86
N THR A 29 -5.34 4.75 5.46
CA THR A 29 -4.35 5.73 5.00
C THR A 29 -3.08 5.52 5.80
N VAL A 30 -1.97 5.27 5.12
CA VAL A 30 -0.72 4.87 5.77
C VAL A 30 0.48 5.70 5.31
N GLY A 31 1.41 5.94 6.23
CA GLY A 31 2.80 6.26 5.91
C GLY A 31 3.61 4.98 5.73
N ILE A 32 4.76 5.08 5.07
CA ILE A 32 5.63 3.93 4.76
C ILE A 32 7.04 4.16 5.33
N ILE A 33 7.63 3.10 5.86
CA ILE A 33 9.01 3.07 6.33
C ILE A 33 9.76 1.87 5.76
N ALA A 34 11.07 2.02 5.56
CA ALA A 34 11.95 0.93 5.20
C ALA A 34 12.40 0.17 6.45
N ILE A 35 12.20 -1.16 6.46
CA ILE A 35 12.61 -2.02 7.58
C ILE A 35 13.66 -3.01 7.09
N HIS A 36 14.90 -2.77 7.52
CA HIS A 36 15.96 -3.77 7.50
C HIS A 36 16.88 -3.53 8.68
N SER A 37 16.87 -4.42 9.68
CA SER A 37 17.69 -4.25 10.89
C SER A 37 19.17 -4.08 10.52
N THR A 38 19.89 -3.29 11.33
CA THR A 38 21.34 -3.00 11.16
C THR A 38 21.74 -2.36 9.84
N SER A 39 20.79 -1.96 8.99
CA SER A 39 21.05 -1.16 7.79
C SER A 39 21.04 0.33 8.12
N PRO A 40 21.81 1.17 7.42
CA PRO A 40 21.71 2.62 7.58
C PRO A 40 20.28 3.13 7.38
N ILE A 41 19.51 2.53 6.46
CA ILE A 41 18.17 3.00 6.09
C ILE A 41 17.04 2.43 6.97
N HIS A 42 17.36 1.72 8.06
CA HIS A 42 16.35 1.18 8.98
C HIS A 42 15.44 2.28 9.55
N LEU A 43 14.13 2.05 9.51
CA LEU A 43 13.06 2.96 9.94
C LEU A 43 13.07 4.34 9.25
N SER A 44 13.77 4.46 8.13
CA SER A 44 13.73 5.68 7.32
C SER A 44 12.42 5.75 6.55
N ALA A 45 11.86 6.95 6.42
CA ALA A 45 10.64 7.17 5.64
C ALA A 45 10.86 6.82 4.17
N VAL A 46 9.82 6.22 3.57
CA VAL A 46 9.72 6.01 2.12
C VAL A 46 8.74 7.04 1.58
N SER A 47 9.19 7.82 0.59
CA SER A 47 8.43 8.93 0.02
C SER A 47 8.46 8.89 -1.50
N GLU A 48 7.37 9.32 -2.09
CA GLU A 48 7.23 9.61 -3.51
C GLU A 48 7.91 10.95 -3.83
N ASN A 49 8.72 10.96 -4.89
CA ASN A 49 9.33 12.15 -5.46
C ASN A 49 9.72 11.85 -6.92
N GLY A 50 9.31 12.68 -7.86
CA GLY A 50 9.61 12.47 -9.28
C GLY A 50 8.88 11.27 -9.88
N LEU A 51 7.68 10.95 -9.41
CA LEU A 51 6.88 9.76 -9.77
C LEU A 51 7.54 8.41 -9.41
N LYS A 52 8.49 8.44 -8.48
CA LYS A 52 9.25 7.27 -7.99
C LYS A 52 9.25 7.25 -6.46
N PHE A 53 9.36 6.07 -5.87
CA PHE A 53 9.46 5.92 -4.41
C PHE A 53 10.91 5.78 -3.97
N TRP A 54 11.24 6.49 -2.90
CA TRP A 54 12.61 6.64 -2.40
C TRP A 54 12.67 6.53 -0.88
N VAL A 55 13.77 6.01 -0.38
CA VAL A 55 14.16 6.11 1.03
C VAL A 55 15.03 7.36 1.20
N ARG A 56 14.72 8.20 2.20
CA ARG A 56 15.44 9.44 2.54
C ARG A 56 15.43 10.54 1.46
N LYS A 57 14.48 10.50 0.53
CA LYS A 57 14.16 11.66 -0.31
C LYS A 57 12.87 12.29 0.20
N GLU A 58 12.80 13.61 0.26
CA GLU A 58 11.57 14.28 0.72
C GLU A 58 10.44 14.14 -0.30
N THR A 59 9.21 14.08 0.21
CA THR A 59 8.01 14.06 -0.62
C THR A 59 7.95 15.31 -1.51
N ALA A 60 7.67 15.14 -2.80
CA ALA A 60 7.40 16.26 -3.69
C ALA A 60 5.92 16.34 -4.06
N THR A 61 5.35 17.54 -3.92
CA THR A 61 3.93 17.79 -4.17
C THR A 61 3.75 19.01 -5.05
N TYR A 62 2.61 19.08 -5.73
CA TYR A 62 2.27 20.21 -6.58
C TYR A 62 0.85 20.70 -6.33
N CYS A 63 0.70 22.01 -6.24
CA CYS A 63 -0.58 22.71 -6.20
C CYS A 63 -0.70 23.61 -7.44
N PRO A 64 -1.63 23.33 -8.37
CA PRO A 64 -1.87 24.19 -9.52
C PRO A 64 -2.41 25.56 -9.12
N THR A 65 -2.00 26.61 -9.84
CA THR A 65 -2.46 28.00 -9.59
C THR A 65 -3.95 28.23 -9.83
N VAL A 66 -4.62 27.35 -10.57
CA VAL A 66 -6.07 27.40 -10.85
C VAL A 66 -6.92 26.85 -9.69
N VAL A 67 -6.29 26.25 -8.69
CA VAL A 67 -6.96 25.74 -7.48
C VAL A 67 -6.80 26.79 -6.38
N GLU A 68 -7.90 27.33 -5.86
CA GLU A 68 -7.86 28.41 -4.86
C GLU A 68 -7.14 27.99 -3.56
N GLN A 69 -7.36 26.75 -3.10
CA GLN A 69 -6.72 26.23 -1.90
C GLN A 69 -6.49 24.72 -2.02
N CYS A 70 -5.22 24.33 -2.18
CA CYS A 70 -4.85 22.92 -2.09
C CYS A 70 -4.84 22.43 -0.64
N PRO A 71 -5.03 21.11 -0.43
CA PRO A 71 -4.73 20.49 0.86
C PRO A 71 -3.30 20.79 1.33
N THR A 72 -3.13 20.87 2.65
CA THR A 72 -1.85 21.22 3.30
C THR A 72 -0.91 20.03 3.50
N GLY A 73 -1.28 18.83 3.05
CA GLY A 73 -0.45 17.64 3.20
C GLY A 73 0.89 17.81 2.49
N ASN A 74 1.94 17.23 3.06
CA ASN A 74 3.31 17.33 2.55
C ASN A 74 4.13 16.04 2.74
N THR A 75 3.48 14.94 3.11
CA THR A 75 4.10 13.62 3.29
C THR A 75 3.42 12.62 2.38
N THR A 76 4.21 11.69 1.83
CA THR A 76 3.68 10.58 1.04
C THR A 76 2.83 9.65 1.88
N GLN A 77 1.60 9.45 1.44
CA GLN A 77 0.64 8.58 2.08
C GLN A 77 -0.03 7.70 1.04
N LEU A 78 -0.21 6.43 1.37
CA LEU A 78 -0.93 5.47 0.55
C LEU A 78 -2.30 5.18 1.13
N VAL A 79 -3.25 4.86 0.25
CA VAL A 79 -4.57 4.38 0.59
C VAL A 79 -4.65 2.93 0.15
N LEU A 80 -4.81 2.03 1.13
CA LEU A 80 -4.68 0.58 0.97
C LEU A 80 -5.89 -0.14 1.58
N SER A 81 -6.17 -1.34 1.07
CA SER A 81 -7.15 -2.25 1.67
C SER A 81 -6.65 -3.67 1.54
N ALA A 82 -6.86 -4.49 2.57
CA ALA A 82 -6.44 -5.89 2.59
C ALA A 82 -7.18 -6.78 1.56
N SER A 83 -8.26 -6.28 0.95
CA SER A 83 -9.01 -6.96 -0.11
C SER A 83 -8.71 -6.41 -1.52
N SER A 84 -7.80 -5.44 -1.65
CA SER A 84 -7.39 -4.86 -2.93
C SER A 84 -5.93 -5.21 -3.23
N GLU A 85 -5.68 -5.59 -4.48
CA GLU A 85 -4.32 -5.80 -4.99
C GLU A 85 -3.68 -4.53 -5.56
N THR A 86 -4.41 -3.41 -5.53
CA THR A 86 -3.96 -2.11 -6.03
C THR A 86 -3.74 -1.12 -4.90
N VAL A 87 -2.83 -0.17 -5.13
CA VAL A 87 -2.40 0.83 -4.15
C VAL A 87 -2.70 2.22 -4.70
N SER A 88 -3.48 3.01 -3.97
CA SER A 88 -3.74 4.41 -4.31
C SER A 88 -2.85 5.34 -3.50
N LEU A 89 -2.55 6.53 -4.03
CA LEU A 89 -1.89 7.61 -3.28
C LEU A 89 -2.95 8.55 -2.71
N ASN A 90 -2.75 9.04 -1.48
CA ASN A 90 -3.69 9.93 -0.81
C ASN A 90 -3.65 11.34 -1.44
N THR A 91 -4.47 11.54 -2.47
CA THR A 91 -4.52 12.73 -3.30
C THR A 91 -5.96 13.17 -3.54
N VAL A 92 -6.17 14.44 -3.86
CA VAL A 92 -7.50 14.96 -4.27
C VAL A 92 -7.57 15.37 -5.73
N VAL A 93 -6.46 15.27 -6.48
CA VAL A 93 -6.44 15.56 -7.91
C VAL A 93 -7.45 14.69 -8.67
N PRO A 94 -8.25 15.25 -9.60
CA PRO A 94 -9.21 14.47 -10.39
C PRO A 94 -8.56 13.28 -11.12
N GLY A 95 -9.11 12.08 -10.92
CA GLY A 95 -8.57 10.83 -11.45
C GLY A 95 -7.54 10.14 -10.53
N GLY A 96 -7.07 10.84 -9.50
CA GLY A 96 -6.16 10.31 -8.48
C GLY A 96 -4.78 9.96 -9.00
N GLN A 97 -4.01 9.28 -8.14
CA GLN A 97 -2.74 8.66 -8.47
C GLN A 97 -2.65 7.28 -7.82
N GLN A 98 -1.94 6.36 -8.46
CA GLN A 98 -1.77 4.98 -8.01
C GLN A 98 -0.30 4.58 -8.03
N ALA A 99 0.09 3.71 -7.10
CA ALA A 99 1.39 3.08 -7.15
C ALA A 99 1.36 1.90 -8.12
N TYR A 100 2.48 1.66 -8.79
CA TYR A 100 2.65 0.57 -9.73
C TYR A 100 4.14 0.18 -9.80
N ILE A 101 4.42 -1.01 -10.31
CA ILE A 101 5.79 -1.42 -10.63
C ILE A 101 6.04 -1.13 -12.11
N ALA A 102 7.02 -0.26 -12.38
CA ALA A 102 7.40 0.09 -13.75
C ALA A 102 8.16 -1.06 -14.44
N SER A 103 8.38 -0.94 -15.75
CA SER A 103 9.02 -1.98 -16.56
C SER A 103 10.48 -2.28 -16.17
N ASP A 104 11.11 -1.37 -15.44
CA ASP A 104 12.45 -1.52 -14.87
C ASP A 104 12.43 -2.12 -13.44
N GLY A 105 11.25 -2.50 -12.93
CA GLY A 105 11.05 -3.02 -11.57
C GLY A 105 10.91 -1.95 -10.49
N SER A 106 11.01 -0.66 -10.81
CA SER A 106 10.94 0.40 -9.80
C SER A 106 9.52 0.64 -9.31
N LEU A 107 9.37 0.82 -7.99
CA LEU A 107 8.12 1.28 -7.39
C LEU A 107 7.88 2.74 -7.79
N SER A 108 6.79 2.97 -8.50
CA SER A 108 6.49 4.21 -9.22
C SER A 108 5.07 4.69 -8.93
N ALA A 109 4.81 5.97 -9.15
CA ALA A 109 3.49 6.57 -9.06
C ALA A 109 3.00 7.00 -10.46
N THR A 110 1.70 6.85 -10.73
CA THR A 110 1.13 7.37 -11.97
C THR A 110 1.18 8.90 -11.98
N GLN A 111 1.39 9.48 -13.16
CA GLN A 111 1.19 10.91 -13.34
C GLN A 111 -0.27 11.28 -13.08
N ALA A 112 -0.51 12.43 -12.44
CA ALA A 112 -1.85 12.96 -12.26
C ALA A 112 -2.62 13.02 -13.60
N HIS A 113 -3.92 12.70 -13.56
CA HIS A 113 -4.80 12.63 -14.74
C HIS A 113 -4.40 11.59 -15.80
N SER A 114 -3.41 10.73 -15.55
CA SER A 114 -2.93 9.74 -16.51
C SER A 114 -2.89 8.34 -15.92
N GLY A 115 -3.65 7.43 -16.53
CA GLY A 115 -3.58 6.00 -16.24
C GLY A 115 -2.43 5.27 -16.93
N ASN A 116 -1.62 5.96 -17.75
CA ASN A 116 -0.56 5.32 -18.52
C ASN A 116 0.58 4.86 -17.60
N ILE A 117 0.88 3.56 -17.64
CA ILE A 117 1.98 2.93 -16.91
C ILE A 117 2.97 2.22 -17.86
N GLY A 118 2.82 2.44 -19.17
CA GLY A 118 3.54 1.69 -20.19
C GLY A 118 3.30 0.18 -20.03
N THR A 119 4.39 -0.59 -19.93
CA THR A 119 4.36 -2.05 -19.71
C THR A 119 4.54 -2.45 -18.24
N GLY A 120 4.38 -1.50 -17.31
CA GLY A 120 4.36 -1.79 -15.89
C GLY A 120 3.10 -2.55 -15.44
N THR A 121 2.99 -2.82 -14.14
CA THR A 121 1.83 -3.49 -13.55
C THR A 121 1.40 -2.83 -12.24
N ARG A 122 0.08 -2.81 -11.99
CA ARG A 122 -0.53 -2.29 -10.75
C ARG A 122 -0.77 -3.37 -9.69
N THR A 123 -0.54 -4.63 -10.03
CA THR A 123 -0.84 -5.79 -9.20
C THR A 123 0.26 -6.85 -9.34
N PRO A 124 0.38 -7.78 -8.38
CA PRO A 124 -0.41 -7.90 -7.15
C PRO A 124 0.32 -7.27 -5.96
N PHE A 125 -0.17 -6.13 -5.44
CA PHE A 125 0.28 -5.67 -4.13
C PHE A 125 -0.51 -6.39 -3.05
N GLU A 126 0.16 -6.83 -1.99
CA GLU A 126 -0.48 -7.44 -0.85
C GLU A 126 -0.30 -6.57 0.39
N TYR A 127 -1.42 -6.15 1.00
CA TYR A 127 -1.41 -5.35 2.22
C TYR A 127 -1.86 -6.16 3.41
N THR A 128 -0.98 -6.27 4.41
CA THR A 128 -1.32 -6.78 5.75
C THR A 128 -1.41 -5.61 6.73
N PRO A 129 -2.61 -5.26 7.23
CA PRO A 129 -2.78 -4.19 8.20
C PRO A 129 -2.03 -4.45 9.51
N GLN A 130 -1.71 -3.36 10.22
CA GLN A 130 -1.13 -3.46 11.56
C GLN A 130 -2.07 -4.24 12.50
N ALA A 131 -1.53 -5.20 13.25
CA ALA A 131 -2.32 -6.07 14.14
C ALA A 131 -2.81 -5.37 15.42
N GLY A 132 -2.40 -4.13 15.67
CA GLY A 132 -2.78 -3.34 16.84
C GLY A 132 -1.78 -2.22 17.15
N PRO A 133 -2.00 -1.46 18.24
CA PRO A 133 -1.11 -0.37 18.64
C PRO A 133 0.34 -0.82 18.84
N GLY A 134 1.30 -0.02 18.37
CA GLY A 134 2.73 -0.33 18.46
C GLY A 134 3.19 -1.49 17.57
N ARG A 135 2.38 -1.88 16.58
CA ARG A 135 2.77 -2.79 15.50
C ARG A 135 2.78 -2.03 14.18
N VAL A 136 3.55 -2.54 13.22
CA VAL A 136 3.55 -2.07 11.84
C VAL A 136 2.73 -3.01 10.97
N GLY A 137 2.05 -2.46 9.98
CA GLY A 137 1.56 -3.24 8.84
C GLY A 137 2.69 -3.47 7.84
N VAL A 138 2.40 -4.19 6.76
CA VAL A 138 3.37 -4.49 5.71
C VAL A 138 2.69 -4.43 4.34
N VAL A 139 3.40 -3.89 3.36
CA VAL A 139 3.06 -4.01 1.94
C VAL A 139 4.10 -4.86 1.23
N GLN A 140 3.63 -5.78 0.40
CA GLN A 140 4.43 -6.66 -0.45
C GLN A 140 3.99 -6.52 -1.91
N PHE A 141 4.80 -7.07 -2.80
CA PHE A 141 4.44 -7.23 -4.21
C PHE A 141 4.75 -8.66 -4.64
N ASN A 142 3.77 -9.35 -5.21
CA ASN A 142 3.92 -10.72 -5.70
C ASN A 142 4.44 -11.68 -4.61
N ASN A 143 3.95 -11.52 -3.38
CA ASN A 143 4.41 -12.24 -2.19
C ASN A 143 5.92 -12.11 -1.90
N THR A 144 6.55 -11.03 -2.36
CA THR A 144 7.97 -10.74 -2.14
C THR A 144 8.18 -9.35 -1.53
N GLU A 145 9.39 -9.15 -1.00
CA GLU A 145 9.83 -7.88 -0.44
C GLU A 145 10.32 -6.92 -1.54
N PHE A 146 10.80 -5.75 -1.09
CA PHE A 146 11.37 -4.74 -1.94
C PHE A 146 12.88 -4.67 -1.71
N THR A 147 13.57 -3.92 -2.56
CA THR A 147 14.96 -3.55 -2.35
C THR A 147 15.15 -2.06 -2.57
N ALA A 148 16.11 -1.48 -1.87
CA ALA A 148 16.47 -0.09 -1.92
C ALA A 148 17.88 0.04 -2.49
N CYS A 149 18.01 0.60 -3.68
CA CYS A 149 19.29 0.77 -4.36
C CYS A 149 19.76 2.23 -4.27
N PRO A 150 21.05 2.49 -3.95
CA PRO A 150 21.57 3.86 -3.92
C PRO A 150 21.32 4.62 -5.23
N SER A 151 20.94 5.88 -5.12
CA SER A 151 20.81 6.79 -6.26
C SER A 151 22.19 7.12 -6.83
N ALA A 152 22.26 7.33 -8.14
CA ALA A 152 23.47 7.84 -8.79
C ALA A 152 23.78 9.29 -8.39
N GLU A 153 22.77 10.06 -7.99
CA GLU A 153 22.90 11.48 -7.63
C GLU A 153 23.35 11.68 -6.17
N ASP A 154 22.92 10.80 -5.27
CA ASP A 154 23.29 10.82 -3.85
C ASP A 154 23.27 9.40 -3.29
N ALA A 155 24.42 8.92 -2.82
CA ALA A 155 24.57 7.58 -2.27
C ALA A 155 23.81 7.35 -0.95
N ASN A 156 23.31 8.41 -0.29
CA ASN A 156 22.49 8.32 0.92
C ASN A 156 20.97 8.24 0.64
N VAL A 157 20.57 8.47 -0.61
CA VAL A 157 19.19 8.37 -1.09
C VAL A 157 19.06 7.07 -1.87
N TYR A 158 17.97 6.33 -1.66
CA TYR A 158 17.81 5.02 -2.26
C TYR A 158 16.48 4.93 -3.01
N GLN A 159 16.48 4.45 -4.26
CA GLN A 159 15.26 4.17 -5.01
C GLN A 159 14.72 2.79 -4.66
N VAL A 160 13.40 2.65 -4.57
CA VAL A 160 12.72 1.40 -4.20
C VAL A 160 12.33 0.60 -5.45
N PHE A 161 12.61 -0.69 -5.43
CA PHE A 161 12.29 -1.65 -6.49
C PHE A 161 11.63 -2.91 -5.92
N ALA A 162 10.76 -3.56 -6.69
CA ALA A 162 10.09 -4.79 -6.29
C ALA A 162 10.91 -6.02 -6.71
N LEU A 163 11.27 -6.88 -5.74
CA LEU A 163 12.06 -8.09 -6.02
C LEU A 163 11.27 -9.15 -6.79
N GLY A 164 9.93 -9.17 -6.62
CA GLY A 164 9.04 -10.11 -7.30
C GLY A 164 8.65 -9.73 -8.72
N TYR A 165 9.21 -8.64 -9.28
CA TYR A 165 8.96 -8.26 -10.67
C TYR A 165 9.84 -9.06 -11.64
N SER A 166 9.20 -9.78 -12.57
CA SER A 166 9.89 -10.60 -13.57
C SER A 166 10.75 -9.74 -14.50
N GLY A 167 12.06 -9.83 -14.37
CA GLY A 167 13.04 -9.05 -15.16
C GLY A 167 13.83 -8.03 -14.34
N TYR A 168 13.45 -7.80 -13.08
CA TYR A 168 14.29 -7.04 -12.16
C TYR A 168 15.33 -7.94 -11.49
N VAL A 169 16.57 -7.47 -11.43
CA VAL A 169 17.67 -8.10 -10.68
C VAL A 169 18.32 -7.00 -9.86
N ALA A 170 18.34 -7.18 -8.54
CA ALA A 170 18.96 -6.23 -7.64
C ALA A 170 20.48 -6.19 -7.85
N GLY A 171 21.06 -4.98 -7.88
CA GLY A 171 22.51 -4.79 -7.86
C GLY A 171 23.12 -5.11 -6.50
N GLU A 172 24.43 -5.36 -6.46
CA GLU A 172 25.15 -5.75 -5.23
C GLU A 172 25.09 -4.69 -4.11
N ALA A 173 24.96 -3.41 -4.47
CA ALA A 173 24.87 -2.31 -3.51
C ALA A 173 23.45 -2.07 -2.97
N CYS A 174 22.46 -2.81 -3.46
CA CYS A 174 21.08 -2.67 -3.02
C CYS A 174 20.84 -3.39 -1.70
N ILE A 175 19.93 -2.84 -0.89
CA ILE A 175 19.59 -3.36 0.44
C ILE A 175 18.16 -3.88 0.38
N ASN A 176 17.95 -5.17 0.64
CA ASN A 176 16.59 -5.71 0.76
C ASN A 176 15.87 -5.02 1.93
N ILE A 177 14.61 -4.68 1.73
CA ILE A 177 13.80 -3.99 2.74
C ILE A 177 12.37 -4.55 2.74
N ALA A 178 11.81 -4.70 3.93
CA ALA A 178 10.37 -4.74 4.07
C ALA A 178 9.82 -3.32 4.03
N LEU A 179 8.69 -3.10 3.33
CA LEU A 179 7.93 -1.86 3.40
C LEU A 179 6.93 -1.96 4.55
N GLY A 180 7.31 -1.42 5.70
CA GLY A 180 6.44 -1.31 6.85
C GLY A 180 5.46 -0.16 6.69
N THR A 181 4.24 -0.32 7.18
CA THR A 181 3.22 0.72 7.17
C THR A 181 2.76 1.08 8.58
N ALA A 182 2.35 2.33 8.75
CA ALA A 182 1.69 2.81 9.95
C ALA A 182 0.47 3.64 9.54
N ILE A 183 -0.68 3.39 10.17
CA ILE A 183 -1.89 4.19 9.94
C ILE A 183 -1.63 5.63 10.40
N VAL A 184 -1.97 6.60 9.56
CA VAL A 184 -1.78 8.02 9.82
C VAL A 184 -3.09 8.78 9.69
N GLU A 185 -3.26 9.78 10.56
CA GLU A 185 -4.32 10.79 10.45
C GLU A 185 -3.68 12.06 9.87
N SER A 186 -3.64 12.16 8.55
CA SER A 186 -3.01 13.29 7.86
C SER A 186 -3.85 13.76 6.67
N THR A 187 -3.68 15.03 6.33
CA THR A 187 -4.33 15.62 5.17
C THR A 187 -3.72 15.06 3.88
N PRO A 188 -4.54 14.84 2.83
CA PRO A 188 -4.04 14.48 1.51
C PRO A 188 -3.21 15.64 0.93
N VAL A 189 -2.59 15.38 -0.21
CA VAL A 189 -1.98 16.42 -1.05
C VAL A 189 -2.91 16.70 -2.24
N TRP A 190 -2.68 17.80 -2.98
CA TRP A 190 -3.35 17.94 -4.29
C TRP A 190 -2.89 16.84 -5.24
N GLN A 191 -1.60 16.84 -5.60
CA GLN A 191 -0.95 15.74 -6.30
C GLN A 191 0.51 15.60 -5.86
N TYR A 192 1.05 14.41 -6.06
CA TYR A 192 2.45 14.04 -5.94
C TYR A 192 3.17 14.25 -7.29
N ILE A 193 4.43 14.69 -7.28
CA ILE A 193 5.22 14.99 -8.50
C ILE A 193 6.64 14.47 -8.46
#